data_AF-A0A975Y3H6-F1
#
_entry.id   AF-A0A975Y3H6-F1
#
_cell.length_a   1.000
_cell.length_b   1.000
_cell.length_c   1.000
_cell.angle_alpha   90.00
_cell.angle_beta   90.00
_cell.angle_gamma   90.00
#
_symmetry.space_group_name_H-M   'P 1'
#
loop_
_entity.id
_entity.type
_entity.pdbx_description
1 polymer ?
#
loop_
_entity_poly.entity_id
_entity_poly.type
_entity_poly.pdbx_seq_one_letter_code
_entity_poly.pdbx_strand_id
1 'polypeptide(L)' 'MTQLKNPKAPHLVYVDESGMDERDNYGYGYSPAGERFYDLKSGCRKGRINMIAGYRDGQIIAPFTVEGETTRFYVVEI' A
#
# COMPACT_ATOMS: atom_id res chain seq x y z
N MET A 1 -24.90 7.60 -20.91
CA MET A 1 -24.98 8.35 -19.65
C MET A 1 -23.70 9.18 -19.52
N THR A 2 -23.79 10.50 -19.64
CA THR A 2 -22.61 11.38 -19.59
C THR A 2 -22.33 11.71 -18.14
N GLN A 3 -21.21 11.24 -17.59
CA GLN A 3 -20.79 11.57 -16.23
C GLN A 3 -20.49 13.08 -16.17
N LEU A 4 -21.15 13.80 -15.26
CA LEU A 4 -20.89 15.21 -14.98
C LEU A 4 -19.41 15.38 -14.61
N LYS A 5 -18.65 16.11 -15.42
CA LYS A 5 -17.25 16.43 -15.12
C LYS A 5 -17.22 17.33 -13.89
N ASN A 6 -16.62 16.85 -12.80
CA ASN A 6 -16.36 17.66 -11.62
C ASN A 6 -15.27 18.69 -11.96
N PRO A 7 -15.56 20.00 -12.00
CA PRO A 7 -14.59 21.02 -12.40
C PRO A 7 -13.41 21.15 -11.43
N LYS A 8 -13.51 20.60 -10.21
CA LYS A 8 -12.40 20.56 -9.24
C LYS A 8 -11.45 19.39 -9.47
N ALA A 9 -11.86 18.36 -10.21
CA ALA A 9 -11.07 17.15 -10.42
C ALA A 9 -9.61 17.39 -10.85
N PRO A 10 -9.30 18.34 -11.75
CA PRO A 10 -7.91 18.59 -12.18
C PRO A 10 -7.00 19.14 -11.06
N HIS A 11 -7.58 19.69 -9.99
CA HIS A 11 -6.84 20.26 -8.88
C HIS A 11 -6.78 19.34 -7.66
N LEU A 12 -7.50 18.22 -7.68
CA LEU A 12 -7.48 17.27 -6.57
C LEU A 12 -6.15 16.53 -6.52
N VAL A 13 -5.67 16.31 -5.31
CA VAL A 13 -4.66 15.30 -4.99
C VAL A 13 -5.32 14.33 -4.05
N TYR A 14 -5.24 13.05 -4.35
CA TYR A 14 -5.68 11.98 -3.46
C TYR A 14 -4.47 11.58 -2.62
N VAL A 15 -4.62 11.56 -1.29
CA VAL A 15 -3.55 11.16 -0.38
C VAL A 15 -4.02 9.94 0.38
N ASP A 16 -3.17 8.92 0.46
CA ASP A 16 -3.45 7.68 1.18
C ASP A 16 -2.18 7.07 1.77
N GLU A 17 -2.37 6.16 2.72
CA GLU A 17 -1.32 5.33 3.31
C GLU A 17 -1.51 3.87 2.91
N SER A 18 -0.44 3.22 2.46
CA SER A 18 -0.40 1.78 2.26
C SER A 18 0.73 1.14 3.07
N GLY A 19 0.37 0.19 3.94
CA GLY A 19 1.35 -0.57 4.72
C GLY A 19 1.66 -1.92 4.09
N MET A 20 2.96 -2.18 3.92
CA MET A 20 3.48 -3.45 3.41
C MET A 20 4.33 -4.14 4.48
N ASP A 21 4.35 -5.47 4.47
CA ASP A 21 5.24 -6.27 5.31
C ASP A 21 5.71 -7.56 4.63
N GLU A 22 6.47 -8.38 5.35
CA GLU A 22 7.05 -9.64 4.84
C GLU A 22 6.01 -10.63 4.28
N ARG A 23 4.72 -10.46 4.59
CA ARG A 23 3.66 -11.36 4.13
C ARG A 23 3.16 -11.04 2.73
N ASP A 24 3.39 -9.82 2.25
CA ASP A 24 3.13 -9.43 0.86
C ASP A 24 4.07 -10.15 -0.10
N ASN A 25 5.15 -10.74 0.42
CA ASN A 25 5.97 -11.69 -0.32
C ASN A 25 5.26 -13.05 -0.44
N TYR A 26 4.87 -13.39 -1.68
CA TYR A 26 4.42 -14.73 -2.02
C TYR A 26 5.64 -15.62 -2.30
N GLY A 27 6.03 -16.41 -1.31
CA GLY A 27 7.05 -17.44 -1.51
C GLY A 27 6.63 -18.48 -2.55
N TYR A 28 7.61 -19.07 -3.24
CA TYR A 28 7.37 -20.21 -4.13
C TYR A 28 7.21 -21.48 -3.28
N GLY A 29 6.07 -22.16 -3.42
CA GLY A 29 5.83 -23.48 -2.85
C GLY A 29 5.94 -24.57 -3.91
N TYR A 30 6.51 -25.72 -3.56
CA TYR A 30 6.46 -26.93 -4.39
C TYR A 30 5.62 -28.00 -3.69
N SER A 31 4.72 -28.63 -4.44
CA SER A 31 3.99 -29.82 -3.99
C SER A 31 3.72 -30.73 -5.18
N PRO A 32 3.71 -32.06 -4.98
CA PRO A 32 3.27 -33.01 -5.99
C PRO A 32 1.87 -32.67 -6.54
N ALA A 33 1.62 -33.03 -7.79
CA ALA A 33 0.32 -32.79 -8.42
C ALA A 33 -0.79 -33.51 -7.64
N GLY A 34 -1.81 -32.76 -7.21
CA GLY A 34 -2.95 -33.27 -6.44
C GLY A 34 -2.77 -33.20 -4.92
N GLU A 35 -1.61 -32.79 -4.43
CA GLU A 35 -1.36 -32.61 -2.99
C GLU A 35 -1.49 -31.14 -2.58
N ARG A 36 -2.08 -30.90 -1.40
CA ARG A 36 -2.17 -29.56 -0.82
C ARG A 36 -0.88 -29.27 -0.07
N PHE A 37 -0.25 -28.16 -0.42
CA PHE A 37 0.84 -27.58 0.37
C PHE A 37 0.26 -26.77 1.52
N TYR A 38 0.52 -27.20 2.75
CA TYR A 38 0.14 -26.46 3.95
C TYR A 38 1.38 -25.79 4.51
N ASP A 39 1.26 -24.51 4.83
CA ASP A 39 2.29 -23.75 5.51
C ASP A 39 1.65 -22.84 6.56
N LEU A 40 2.38 -22.58 7.65
CA LEU A 40 1.94 -21.71 8.73
C LEU A 40 2.64 -20.35 8.58
N LYS A 41 1.91 -19.38 8.01
CA LYS A 41 2.35 -17.98 8.08
C LYS A 41 1.91 -17.37 9.41
N SER A 42 2.85 -16.74 10.11
CA SER A 42 2.55 -15.98 11.32
C SER A 42 1.55 -14.86 11.03
N GLY A 43 0.56 -14.69 11.90
CA GLY A 43 -0.36 -13.56 11.86
C GLY A 43 0.25 -12.24 12.39
N CYS A 44 1.39 -12.32 13.06
CA CYS A 44 2.08 -11.15 13.62
C CYS A 44 2.71 -10.33 12.49
N ARG A 45 2.45 -9.01 12.50
CA ARG A 45 3.05 -8.09 11.54
C ARG A 45 4.39 -7.61 12.09
N LYS A 46 5.50 -8.00 11.46
CA LYS A 46 6.85 -7.53 11.80
C LYS A 46 7.47 -6.86 10.59
N GLY A 47 8.31 -5.84 10.84
CA GLY A 47 9.00 -5.11 9.78
C GLY A 47 8.06 -4.36 8.81
N ARG A 48 6.95 -3.82 9.32
CA ARG A 48 5.98 -3.08 8.49
C ARG A 48 6.60 -1.77 7.98
N ILE A 49 6.49 -1.54 6.68
CA ILE A 49 6.85 -0.30 6.01
C ILE A 49 5.56 0.33 5.50
N ASN A 50 5.22 1.53 5.94
CA ASN A 50 4.12 2.31 5.40
C ASN A 50 4.64 3.28 4.35
N MET A 51 4.01 3.29 3.19
CA MET A 51 4.20 4.31 2.18
C MET A 51 3.04 5.31 2.26
N ILE A 52 3.36 6.59 2.26
CA ILE A 52 2.39 7.68 2.16
C ILE A 52 2.72 8.45 0.90
N ALA A 53 1.70 8.75 0.10
CA ALA A 53 1.88 9.40 -1.18
C ALA A 53 0.63 10.18 -1.61
N GLY A 54 0.86 11.25 -2.36
CA GLY A 54 -0.17 11.91 -3.15
C GLY A 54 -0.30 11.25 -4.53
N TYR A 55 -1.51 11.28 -5.09
CA TYR A 55 -1.81 10.87 -6.45
C TYR A 55 -2.60 11.96 -7.18
N ARG A 56 -2.15 12.30 -8.38
CA ARG A 56 -2.86 13.19 -9.31
C ARG A 56 -2.55 12.78 -10.74
N ASP A 57 -3.59 12.66 -11.56
CA ASP A 57 -3.49 12.45 -13.01
C ASP A 57 -2.51 11.33 -13.44
N GLY A 58 -2.56 10.18 -12.77
CA GLY A 58 -1.70 9.03 -13.08
C GLY A 58 -0.31 9.09 -12.45
N GLN A 59 0.00 10.13 -11.69
CA GLN A 59 1.32 10.37 -11.12
C GLN A 59 1.31 10.31 -9.60
N ILE A 60 2.31 9.64 -9.04
CA ILE A 60 2.62 9.63 -7.62
C ILE A 60 3.47 10.86 -7.29
N ILE A 61 3.11 11.59 -6.24
CA ILE A 61 3.73 12.84 -5.80
C ILE A 61 4.14 12.69 -4.33
N ALA A 62 5.33 13.19 -3.99
CA ALA A 62 5.91 13.17 -2.65
C ALA A 62 5.80 11.80 -1.94
N PRO A 63 6.23 10.68 -2.56
CA PRO A 63 6.22 9.39 -1.89
C PRO A 63 7.29 9.35 -0.81
N PHE A 64 6.93 8.87 0.38
CA PHE A 64 7.89 8.57 1.43
C PHE A 64 7.49 7.32 2.21
N THR A 65 8.48 6.69 2.82
CA THR A 65 8.33 5.44 3.57
C THR A 65 8.66 5.65 5.04
N VAL A 66 7.82 5.10 5.91
CA VAL A 66 7.97 5.12 7.36
C VAL A 66 7.98 3.68 7.87
N GLU A 67 8.95 3.35 8.72
CA GLU A 67 8.95 2.07 9.42
C GLU A 67 8.00 2.11 10.62
N GLY A 68 7.20 1.06 10.78
CA GLY A 68 6.28 0.91 11.92
C GLY A 68 4.92 1.56 11.69
N GLU A 69 4.55 2.50 12.57
CA GLU A 69 3.22 3.13 12.59
C GLU A 69 3.28 4.57 12.10
N THR A 70 2.26 4.99 11.35
CA THR A 70 2.10 6.38 10.94
C THR A 70 1.63 7.22 12.13
N THR A 71 2.57 7.92 12.75
CA THR A 71 2.28 8.91 13.78
C THR A 71 2.13 10.31 13.18
N ARG A 72 1.52 11.22 13.94
CA ARG A 72 1.30 12.62 13.52
C ARG A 72 2.58 13.35 13.10
N PHE A 73 3.74 12.93 13.59
CA PHE A 73 5.03 13.54 13.24
C PHE A 73 5.41 13.35 11.77
N TYR A 74 4.96 12.29 11.11
CA TYR A 74 5.26 12.04 9.70
C TYR A 74 4.32 12.79 8.74
N VAL A 75 3.18 13.27 9.23
CA VAL A 75 2.14 13.90 8.41
C VAL A 75 2.39 15.41 8.19
N VAL A 76 3.27 16.02 8.98
CA VAL A 76 3.59 17.46 8.86
C VAL A 76 4.58 17.79 7.74
N GLU A 77 5.19 16.78 7.12
CA GLU A 77 6.19 16.95 6.04
C GLU A 77 5.62 16.72 4.63
N ILE A 78 4.30 16.51 4.50
CA ILE A 78 3.59 16.22 3.24
C ILE A 78 2.92 17.46 2.66
#